data_AF-A0A2M8P6S2-F1
#
_entry.id   AF-A0A2M8P6S2-F1
#
_cell.length_a   1.000
_cell.length_b   1.000
_cell.length_c   1.000
_cell.angle_alpha   90.00
_cell.angle_beta   90.00
_cell.angle_gamma   90.00
#
_symmetry.space_group_name_H-M   'P 1'
#
loop_
_entity.id
_entity.type
_entity.pdbx_description
1 polymer ?
#
loop_
_entity_poly.entity_id
_entity_poly.type
_entity_poly.pdbx_seq_one_letter_code
_entity_poly.pdbx_strand_id
1 'polypeptide(L)'
;IRRLVERNGVIGVVPYNNFLWQPGQRPARKADAPLSRVAEVIDHLCQIAGSARHVGIGTDFDGGFGAESTPDGLDTVADLLSLAPLLAARGYSQSDVA
;
A
#
# COMPACT_ATOMS: atom_id res chain seq x y z
N ILE A 1 11.64 5.86 8.26
CA ILE A 1 12.01 5.27 6.94
C ILE A 1 13.52 5.12 6.79
N ARG A 2 14.31 6.19 6.57
CA ARG A 2 15.78 6.07 6.32
C ARG A 2 16.54 5.21 7.34
N ARG A 3 16.26 5.39 8.64
CA ARG A 3 16.87 4.57 9.71
C ARG A 3 16.53 3.07 9.65
N LEU A 4 15.37 2.70 9.11
CA LEU A 4 15.01 1.29 8.88
C LEU A 4 15.80 0.76 7.67
N VAL A 5 15.85 1.52 6.58
CA VAL A 5 16.62 1.18 5.38
C VAL A 5 18.10 0.98 5.69
N GLU A 6 18.72 1.88 6.47
CA GLU A 6 20.11 1.75 6.95
C GLU A 6 20.39 0.44 7.71
N ARG A 7 19.36 -0.20 8.26
CA ARG A 7 19.43 -1.45 9.01
C ARG A 7 18.90 -2.65 8.20
N ASN A 8 18.73 -2.49 6.89
CA ASN A 8 18.11 -3.47 6.00
C ASN A 8 16.69 -3.91 6.44
N GLY A 9 15.96 -3.01 7.12
CA GLY A 9 14.58 -3.26 7.50
C GLY A 9 13.60 -3.14 6.34
N VAL A 10 12.40 -3.69 6.54
CA VAL A 10 11.27 -3.63 5.59
C VAL A 10 10.10 -2.88 6.25
N ILE A 11 9.39 -2.07 5.47
CA ILE A 11 8.19 -1.35 5.89
C ILE A 11 6.98 -2.03 5.24
N GLY A 12 6.10 -2.60 6.06
CA GLY A 12 4.81 -3.13 5.59
C GLY A 12 3.79 -2.00 5.44
N VAL A 13 3.24 -1.83 4.24
CA VAL A 13 2.12 -0.90 3.99
C VAL A 13 0.82 -1.57 4.41
N VAL A 14 0.11 -0.92 5.32
CA VAL A 14 -1.22 -1.31 5.78
C VAL A 14 -2.26 -0.60 4.90
N PRO A 15 -3.09 -1.29 4.12
CA PRO A 15 -4.13 -0.71 3.27
C PRO A 15 -5.37 -0.30 4.08
N TYR A 16 -5.18 0.46 5.15
CA TYR A 16 -6.24 1.01 5.99
C TYR A 16 -6.48 2.48 5.64
N ASN A 17 -7.73 2.87 5.43
CA ASN A 17 -8.02 4.18 4.85
C ASN A 17 -7.65 5.37 5.73
N ASN A 18 -7.45 5.20 7.03
CA ASN A 18 -6.98 6.32 7.85
C ASN A 18 -5.45 6.52 7.77
N PHE A 19 -4.70 5.59 7.20
CA PHE A 19 -3.22 5.69 7.09
C PHE A 19 -2.74 6.16 5.72
N LEU A 20 -3.55 6.00 4.67
CA LEU A 20 -3.12 6.31 3.29
C LEU A 20 -3.37 7.77 2.88
N TRP A 21 -4.10 8.54 3.68
CA TRP A 21 -4.42 9.95 3.43
C TRP A 21 -3.89 10.83 4.53
N GLN A 22 -3.59 12.08 4.18
CA GLN A 22 -3.33 13.10 5.19
C GLN A 22 -4.60 13.34 6.02
N PRO A 23 -4.46 13.78 7.28
CA PRO A 23 -5.61 14.17 8.09
C PRO A 23 -6.53 15.14 7.36
N GLY A 24 -7.83 14.81 7.31
CA GLY A 24 -8.86 15.62 6.62
C GLY A 24 -8.96 15.42 5.11
N GLN A 25 -8.09 14.63 4.47
CA GLN A 25 -8.12 14.37 3.02
C GLN A 25 -8.71 13.01 2.64
N ARG A 26 -9.02 12.16 3.63
CA ARG A 26 -9.60 10.84 3.39
C ARG A 26 -11.01 10.99 2.80
N PRO A 27 -11.34 10.29 1.71
CA PRO A 27 -12.70 10.23 1.20
C PRO A 27 -13.67 9.67 2.25
N ALA A 28 -14.89 10.22 2.27
CA ALA A 28 -15.90 9.81 3.24
C ALA A 28 -16.46 8.40 2.95
N ARG A 29 -16.51 8.01 1.66
CA ARG A 29 -17.05 6.73 1.20
C ARG A 29 -15.92 5.86 0.66
N LYS A 30 -16.01 4.56 0.88
CA LYS A 30 -15.07 3.56 0.31
C LYS A 30 -14.98 3.69 -1.21
N ALA A 31 -16.10 3.85 -1.91
CA ALA A 31 -16.16 3.98 -3.37
C ALA A 31 -15.34 5.17 -3.94
N ASP A 32 -14.97 6.15 -3.12
CA ASP A 32 -14.16 7.31 -3.52
C ASP A 32 -12.67 7.15 -3.15
N ALA A 33 -12.29 6.01 -2.57
CA ALA A 33 -10.98 5.71 -2.04
C ALA A 33 -10.29 4.61 -2.88
N PRO A 34 -9.68 4.94 -4.03
CA PRO A 34 -9.23 3.92 -5.00
C PRO A 34 -8.04 3.10 -4.50
N LEU A 35 -7.97 1.82 -4.88
CA LEU A 35 -6.83 0.94 -4.62
C LEU A 35 -5.48 1.51 -5.13
N SER A 36 -5.51 2.33 -6.18
CA SER A 36 -4.32 3.03 -6.69
C SER A 36 -3.61 3.86 -5.62
N ARG A 37 -4.33 4.31 -4.59
CA ARG A 37 -3.76 5.06 -3.48
C ARG A 37 -2.75 4.24 -2.68
N VAL A 38 -2.97 2.93 -2.53
CA VAL A 38 -1.98 2.03 -1.88
C VAL A 38 -0.71 1.98 -2.71
N ALA A 39 -0.83 1.83 -4.03
CA ALA A 39 0.32 1.82 -4.93
C ALA A 39 1.08 3.16 -4.92
N GLU A 40 0.41 4.30 -4.76
CA GLU A 40 1.06 5.61 -4.57
C GLU A 40 1.86 5.69 -3.26
N VAL A 41 1.32 5.14 -2.17
CA VAL A 41 2.03 5.10 -0.88
C VAL A 41 3.25 4.17 -0.97
N ILE A 42 3.09 2.98 -1.57
CA ILE A 42 4.21 2.07 -1.84
C ILE A 42 5.28 2.79 -2.67
N ASP A 43 4.88 3.45 -3.76
CA ASP A 43 5.80 4.15 -4.64
C ASP A 43 6.57 5.27 -3.93
N HIS A 44 5.88 6.06 -3.12
CA HIS A 44 6.51 7.09 -2.31
C HIS A 44 7.55 6.53 -1.32
N LEU A 45 7.24 5.39 -0.68
CA LEU A 45 8.17 4.73 0.24
C LEU A 45 9.41 4.20 -0.51
N CYS A 46 9.21 3.59 -1.69
CA CYS A 46 10.29 3.13 -2.55
C CYS A 46 11.19 4.28 -3.00
N GLN A 47 10.62 5.44 -3.36
CA GLN A 47 11.39 6.65 -3.71
C GLN A 47 12.25 7.15 -2.53
N ILE A 48 11.72 7.13 -1.30
CA ILE A 48 12.50 7.50 -0.10
C ILE A 48 13.58 6.46 0.21
N ALA A 49 13.27 5.17 0.03
CA ALA A 49 14.19 4.06 0.27
C ALA A 49 15.26 3.91 -0.82
N GLY A 50 15.02 4.46 -2.01
CA GLY A 50 15.86 4.27 -3.20
C GLY A 50 15.78 2.85 -3.79
N SER A 51 14.82 2.03 -3.34
CA SER A 51 14.67 0.63 -3.76
C SER A 51 13.33 0.04 -3.30
N ALA A 52 12.80 -0.93 -4.05
CA ALA A 52 11.65 -1.74 -3.65
C ALA A 52 11.96 -2.75 -2.52
N ARG A 53 13.23 -3.10 -2.30
CA ARG A 53 13.64 -4.14 -1.32
C ARG A 53 13.28 -3.85 0.13
N HIS A 54 12.89 -2.63 0.45
CA HIS A 54 12.58 -2.18 1.82
C HIS A 54 11.09 -1.90 2.03
N VAL A 55 10.24 -2.25 1.07
CA VAL A 55 8.80 -1.99 1.11
C VAL A 55 8.07 -3.29 0.80
N GLY A 56 7.06 -3.61 1.60
CA GLY A 56 6.18 -4.75 1.39
C GLY A 56 4.75 -4.40 1.78
N ILE A 57 3.87 -5.40 1.74
CA ILE A 57 2.48 -5.26 2.19
C ILE A 57 2.36 -5.95 3.56
N GLY A 58 1.82 -5.23 4.54
CA GLY A 58 1.43 -5.78 5.83
C GLY A 58 -0.03 -5.46 6.05
N THR A 59 -0.93 -6.33 5.59
CA THR A 59 -2.34 -5.95 5.40
C THR A 59 -3.07 -5.60 6.68
N ASP A 60 -2.69 -6.24 7.79
CA ASP A 60 -3.42 -6.17 9.05
C ASP A 60 -4.92 -6.52 8.88
N PHE A 61 -5.22 -7.38 7.89
CA PHE A 61 -6.57 -7.92 7.71
C PHE A 61 -6.97 -8.74 8.94
N ASP A 62 -8.23 -8.59 9.35
CA ASP A 62 -8.78 -9.11 10.61
C ASP A 62 -8.11 -8.57 11.89
N GLY A 63 -7.31 -7.50 11.77
CA GLY A 63 -6.64 -6.80 12.88
C GLY A 63 -7.52 -5.85 13.71
N GLY A 64 -8.83 -5.80 13.44
CA GLY A 64 -9.81 -5.01 14.21
C GLY A 64 -10.58 -3.94 13.42
N PHE A 65 -10.43 -3.88 12.11
CA PHE A 65 -11.25 -3.07 11.20
C PHE A 65 -11.75 -3.93 10.04
N GLY A 66 -12.92 -3.62 9.48
CA GLY A 66 -13.51 -4.39 8.40
C GLY A 66 -13.10 -3.89 7.01
N ALA A 67 -13.48 -4.66 5.99
CA ALA A 67 -13.22 -4.32 4.58
C ALA A 67 -13.83 -2.98 4.17
N GLU A 68 -14.86 -2.47 4.84
CA GLU A 68 -15.39 -1.12 4.61
C GLU A 68 -14.36 0.00 4.88
N SER A 69 -13.33 -0.32 5.65
CA SER A 69 -12.27 0.60 6.04
C SER A 69 -11.02 0.53 5.14
N THR A 70 -11.01 -0.34 4.14
CA THR A 70 -9.93 -0.47 3.13
C THR A 70 -10.31 0.25 1.82
N PRO A 71 -9.37 0.45 0.88
CA PRO A 71 -9.67 1.04 -0.42
C PRO A 71 -10.72 0.27 -1.22
N ASP A 72 -11.40 0.96 -2.12
CA ASP A 72 -12.30 0.39 -3.11
C ASP A 72 -11.61 -0.70 -3.92
N GLY A 73 -12.32 -1.81 -4.13
CA GLY A 73 -11.78 -3.00 -4.79
C GLY A 73 -10.86 -3.86 -3.93
N LEU A 74 -10.79 -3.65 -2.61
CA LEU A 74 -10.06 -4.50 -1.67
C LEU A 74 -11.01 -5.07 -0.60
N ASP A 75 -11.80 -6.09 -0.94
CA ASP A 75 -12.81 -6.69 -0.05
C ASP A 75 -12.33 -7.99 0.60
N THR A 76 -11.40 -8.68 -0.05
CA THR A 76 -10.86 -9.98 0.35
C THR A 76 -9.36 -10.03 0.17
N VAL A 77 -8.73 -11.06 0.74
CA VAL A 77 -7.28 -11.33 0.53
C VAL A 77 -6.93 -11.55 -0.95
N ALA A 78 -7.85 -12.08 -1.76
CA ALA A 78 -7.61 -12.33 -3.18
C ALA A 78 -7.40 -11.03 -3.97
N ASP A 79 -8.00 -9.92 -3.51
CA ASP A 79 -7.96 -8.64 -4.20
C ASP A 79 -6.60 -7.94 -4.11
N LEU A 80 -5.71 -8.38 -3.21
CA LEU A 80 -4.34 -7.87 -3.12
C LEU A 80 -3.57 -8.05 -4.42
N LEU A 81 -3.90 -9.08 -5.21
CA LEU A 81 -3.28 -9.33 -6.51
C LEU A 81 -3.53 -8.19 -7.50
N SER A 82 -4.58 -7.38 -7.29
CA SER A 82 -4.89 -6.19 -8.10
C SER A 82 -3.86 -5.07 -7.93
N LEU A 83 -2.98 -5.12 -6.92
CA LEU A 83 -1.86 -4.19 -6.78
C LEU A 83 -0.74 -4.43 -7.80
N ALA A 84 -0.56 -5.66 -8.25
CA ALA A 84 0.51 -6.01 -9.20
C ALA A 84 0.46 -5.18 -10.50
N PRO A 85 -0.68 -5.10 -11.23
CA PRO A 85 -0.75 -4.26 -12.43
C PRO A 85 -0.60 -2.76 -12.13
N LEU A 86 -1.03 -2.30 -10.94
CA LEU A 86 -0.88 -0.89 -10.53
C LEU A 86 0.59 -0.52 -10.29
N LEU A 87 1.38 -1.44 -9.74
CA LEU A 87 2.83 -1.27 -9.56
C LEU A 87 3.57 -1.42 -10.90
N ALA A 88 3.20 -2.40 -11.74
CA ALA A 88 3.77 -2.54 -13.08
C ALA A 88 3.58 -1.27 -13.92
N ALA A 89 2.41 -0.64 -13.87
CA ALA A 89 2.13 0.63 -14.56
C ALA A 89 3.00 1.80 -14.05
N ARG A 90 3.60 1.69 -12.86
CA ARG A 90 4.54 2.66 -12.28
C ARG A 90 6.01 2.34 -12.58
N GLY A 91 6.28 1.27 -13.34
CA GLY A 91 7.63 0.91 -13.78
C GLY A 91 8.36 -0.09 -12.87
N TYR A 92 7.67 -0.70 -11.90
CA TYR A 92 8.24 -1.78 -11.10
C TYR A 92 8.42 -3.04 -11.94
N SER A 93 9.58 -3.70 -11.80
CA SER A 93 9.84 -4.95 -12.51
C SER A 93 9.00 -6.09 -11.95
N GLN A 94 8.85 -7.17 -12.71
CA GLN A 94 8.19 -8.37 -12.20
C GLN A 94 8.89 -8.89 -10.93
N SER A 95 10.22 -8.79 -10.84
CA SER A 95 10.98 -9.18 -9.64
C SER A 95 10.76 -8.28 -8.43
N ASP A 96 10.36 -7.01 -8.64
CA ASP A 96 10.02 -6.11 -7.53
C ASP A 96 8.60 -6.37 -7.00
N VAL A 97 7.73 -6.94 -7.84
CA VAL A 97 6.31 -7.20 -7.53
C VAL A 97 6.06 -8.64 -7.04
N ALA A 98 6.95 -9.59 -7.38
CA ALA A 98 6.80 -11.03 -7.14
C ALA A 98 6.79 -11.44 -5.67
#